data_AF-A0AAP2GXB0-F1
#
_entry.id   AF-A0AAP2GXB0-F1
#
_cell.length_a   1.000
_cell.length_b   1.000
_cell.length_c   1.000
_cell.angle_alpha   90.00
_cell.angle_beta   90.00
_cell.angle_gamma   90.00
#
_symmetry.space_group_name_H-M   'P 1'
#
loop_
_entity.id
_entity.type
_entity.pdbx_description
1 polymer ?
#
loop_
_entity_poly.entity_id
_entity_poly.type
_entity_poly.pdbx_seq_one_letter_code
_entity_poly.pdbx_strand_id
1 'polypeptide(L)' 'SWTPSETLSDATIAEPNATPLVTTAYVVTGKDQNGCVGTGTIEVNVKGDYITNKLTPSKFFSPGNGDEIGNFWLVD' A
#
# COMPACT_ATOMS: atom_id res chain seq x y z
N SER A 1 -3.95 -17.33 10.94
CA SER A 1 -4.23 -16.29 9.93
C SER A 1 -3.41 -15.06 10.22
N TRP A 2 -3.14 -14.27 9.18
CA TRP A 2 -2.31 -13.07 9.20
C TRP A 2 -3.14 -11.82 8.83
N THR A 3 -2.74 -10.65 9.31
CA THR A 3 -3.34 -9.36 8.97
C THR A 3 -2.28 -8.26 9.04
N PRO A 4 -2.18 -7.32 8.08
CA PRO A 4 -2.95 -7.22 6.82
C PRO A 4 -2.66 -8.37 5.85
N SER A 5 -3.63 -8.70 4.98
CA SER A 5 -3.52 -9.84 4.03
C SER A 5 -3.15 -9.42 2.62
N GLU A 6 -3.30 -8.15 2.28
CA GLU A 6 -3.22 -7.57 0.94
C GLU A 6 -1.83 -7.77 0.30
N THR A 7 -0.80 -7.82 1.13
CA THR A 7 0.61 -7.92 0.72
C THR A 7 1.21 -9.28 1.07
N LEU A 8 0.37 -10.28 1.36
CA LEU A 8 0.77 -11.66 1.64
C LEU A 8 0.33 -12.58 0.50
N SER A 9 1.13 -13.59 0.18
CA SER A 9 0.75 -14.60 -0.82
C SER A 9 -0.50 -15.40 -0.43
N ASP A 10 -0.65 -15.70 0.86
CA ASP A 10 -1.84 -16.32 1.46
C ASP A 10 -1.85 -16.04 2.97
N ALA A 11 -2.81 -15.26 3.45
CA ALA A 11 -2.87 -14.91 4.87
C ALA A 11 -3.32 -16.06 5.80
N THR A 12 -3.62 -17.25 5.28
CA THR A 12 -4.11 -18.39 6.09
C THR A 12 -3.04 -19.43 6.38
N ILE A 13 -1.93 -19.44 5.63
CA ILE A 13 -0.83 -20.38 5.83
C ILE A 13 0.16 -19.90 6.90
N ALA A 14 0.97 -20.83 7.43
CA ALA A 14 1.93 -20.53 8.48
C ALA A 14 3.07 -19.60 8.01
N GLU A 15 3.54 -19.76 6.76
CA GLU A 15 4.70 -19.06 6.21
C GLU A 15 4.35 -18.40 4.86
N PRO A 16 3.61 -17.29 4.85
CA PRO A 16 3.35 -16.54 3.63
C PRO A 16 4.58 -15.77 3.14
N ASN A 17 4.67 -15.58 1.83
CA ASN A 17 5.58 -14.59 1.26
C ASN A 17 4.97 -13.20 1.43
N ALA A 18 5.71 -12.27 2.04
CA ALA A 18 5.29 -10.88 2.27
C ALA A 18 5.97 -9.92 1.29
N THR A 19 5.19 -9.14 0.55
CA THR A 19 5.68 -8.11 -0.39
C THR A 19 5.05 -6.73 -0.11
N PRO A 20 5.24 -6.16 1.11
CA PRO A 20 4.69 -4.84 1.42
C PRO A 20 5.45 -3.71 0.70
N LEU A 21 4.74 -2.65 0.35
CA LEU A 21 5.27 -1.42 -0.23
C LEU A 21 5.55 -0.32 0.80
N VAL A 22 5.45 -0.59 2.09
CA VAL A 22 5.87 0.30 3.18
C VAL A 22 6.25 -0.59 4.36
N THR A 23 6.92 -0.06 5.37
CA THR A 23 7.09 -0.81 6.62
C THR A 23 5.72 -1.18 7.16
N THR A 24 5.48 -2.49 7.31
CA THR A 24 4.18 -3.04 7.68
C THR A 24 4.35 -4.00 8.84
N ALA A 25 3.57 -3.78 9.90
CA ALA A 25 3.43 -4.75 10.98
C ALA A 25 2.33 -5.76 10.64
N TYR A 26 2.69 -7.04 10.62
CA TYR A 26 1.74 -8.13 10.48
C TYR A 26 1.44 -8.76 11.83
N VAL A 27 0.19 -9.09 12.06
CA VAL A 27 -0.29 -9.84 13.21
C VAL A 27 -0.66 -11.24 12.76
N VAL A 28 -0.05 -12.25 13.37
CA VAL A 28 -0.41 -13.66 13.21
C VAL A 28 -1.29 -14.09 14.37
N THR A 29 -2.38 -14.80 14.07
CA THR A 29 -3.23 -15.49 15.04
C THR A 29 -3.21 -16.98 14.74
N GLY A 30 -2.87 -17.79 15.74
CA GLY A 30 -2.83 -19.24 15.66
C GLY A 30 -3.66 -19.87 16.78
N LYS A 31 -4.02 -21.15 16.61
CA LYS A 31 -4.71 -21.95 17.62
C LYS A 31 -3.98 -23.27 17.77
N ASP A 32 -3.67 -23.68 19.00
CA ASP A 32 -3.04 -24.97 19.26
C ASP A 32 -4.05 -26.13 19.21
N GLN A 33 -3.57 -27.36 19.35
CA GLN A 33 -4.39 -28.58 19.34
C GLN A 33 -5.40 -28.65 20.50
N ASN A 34 -5.16 -27.95 21.61
CA ASN A 34 -6.05 -27.88 22.77
C ASN A 34 -7.07 -26.75 22.64
N GLY A 35 -6.90 -25.90 21.63
CA GLY A 35 -7.77 -24.81 21.29
C GLY A 35 -7.40 -23.45 21.91
N CYS A 36 -6.23 -23.34 22.53
CA CYS A 36 -5.71 -22.07 23.00
C CYS A 36 -5.33 -21.18 21.81
N VAL A 37 -5.77 -19.93 21.83
CA VAL A 37 -5.47 -18.95 20.78
C VAL A 37 -4.28 -18.11 21.20
N GLY A 38 -3.30 -17.98 20.31
CA GLY A 38 -2.13 -17.13 20.48
C GLY A 38 -2.03 -16.11 19.36
N THR A 39 -1.45 -14.95 19.67
CA THR A 39 -1.18 -13.89 18.71
C THR A 39 0.28 -13.45 18.76
N GLY A 40 0.87 -13.13 17.62
CA GLY A 40 2.22 -12.57 17.51
C GLY A 40 2.26 -11.42 16.52
N THR A 41 3.23 -10.52 16.67
CA THR A 41 3.43 -9.38 15.76
C THR A 41 4.82 -9.44 15.17
N ILE A 42 4.89 -9.25 13.85
CA ILE A 42 6.15 -9.21 13.08
C ILE A 42 6.17 -7.91 12.29
N GLU A 43 7.21 -7.11 12.49
CA GLU A 43 7.43 -5.88 11.72
C GLU A 43 8.35 -6.14 10.53
N VAL A 44 7.82 -5.95 9.32
CA VAL A 44 8.60 -6.03 8.08
C VAL A 44 9.02 -4.63 7.70
N ASN A 45 10.31 -4.35 7.85
CA ASN A 45 10.90 -3.04 7.56
C ASN A 45 11.29 -2.94 6.08
N VAL A 46 10.72 -1.97 5.37
CA VAL A 46 11.07 -1.70 3.97
C VAL A 46 11.90 -0.42 3.88
N LYS A 47 13.14 -0.54 3.39
CA LYS A 47 14.06 0.60 3.24
C LYS A 47 14.02 1.12 1.81
N GLY A 48 13.55 2.36 1.65
CA GLY A 48 13.51 3.08 0.38
C GLY A 48 12.60 4.30 0.47
N ASP A 49 12.93 5.36 -0.26
CA ASP A 49 12.06 6.53 -0.38
C ASP A 49 10.87 6.18 -1.28
N TYR A 50 9.73 5.90 -0.66
CA TYR A 50 8.47 5.85 -1.39
C TYR A 50 8.10 7.27 -1.80
N ILE A 51 8.37 7.60 -3.06
CA ILE A 51 7.87 8.83 -3.68
C ILE A 51 6.38 8.64 -4.03
N THR A 52 5.55 8.31 -3.04
CA THR A 52 4.09 8.32 -3.19
C THR A 52 3.60 9.74 -2.95
N ASN A 53 2.58 10.18 -3.69
CA ASN A 53 1.99 11.54 -3.64
C ASN A 53 2.87 12.72 -4.08
N LYS A 54 4.10 12.52 -4.56
CA LYS A 54 4.89 13.63 -5.17
C LYS A 54 4.38 14.03 -6.55
N LEU A 55 3.65 13.13 -7.21
CA LEU A 55 2.94 13.41 -8.45
C LEU A 55 1.49 13.81 -8.13
N THR A 56 1.30 14.90 -7.42
CA THR A 56 0.06 15.66 -7.56
C THR A 56 0.26 16.58 -8.75
N PRO A 57 -0.30 16.28 -9.94
CA PRO A 57 -0.33 17.25 -11.02
C PRO A 57 -1.22 18.41 -10.58
N SER A 58 -0.65 19.39 -9.86
CA SER A 58 -1.40 20.51 -9.28
C SER A 58 -1.89 21.50 -10.34
N LYS A 59 -1.65 21.24 -11.64
CA LYS A 59 -2.02 22.13 -12.75
C LYS A 59 -2.24 21.38 -14.07
N PHE A 60 -2.97 20.26 -14.08
CA PHE A 60 -3.24 19.58 -15.35
C PHE A 60 -4.42 20.15 -16.15
N PHE A 61 -5.41 20.80 -15.50
CA PHE A 61 -6.55 21.37 -16.23
C PHE A 61 -7.10 22.64 -15.56
N SER A 62 -6.93 23.79 -16.21
CA SER A 62 -7.95 24.85 -16.38
C SER A 62 -7.37 25.95 -17.29
N PRO A 63 -8.03 26.28 -18.41
CA PRO A 63 -7.63 27.46 -19.19
C PRO A 63 -7.83 28.72 -18.33
N GLY A 64 -6.84 29.62 -18.32
CA GLY A 64 -6.97 30.94 -17.69
C GLY A 64 -6.11 31.24 -16.45
N ASN A 65 -5.04 30.50 -16.15
CA ASN A 65 -4.10 30.86 -15.07
C ASN A 65 -2.99 31.86 -15.52
N GLY A 66 -3.07 32.39 -16.75
CA GLY A 66 -2.16 33.40 -17.29
C GLY A 66 -0.80 32.91 -17.74
N ASP A 67 -0.53 31.59 -17.75
CA ASP A 67 0.75 31.04 -18.23
C ASP A 67 0.75 30.69 -19.75
N GLU A 68 -0.38 30.89 -20.43
CA GLU A 68 -0.60 30.62 -21.87
C GLU A 68 -0.32 29.17 -22.34
N ILE A 69 0.01 28.23 -21.45
CA ILE A 69 0.29 26.85 -21.83
C ILE A 69 -0.99 26.01 -21.68
N GLY A 70 -1.49 25.47 -22.80
CA GLY A 70 -2.64 24.55 -22.82
C GLY A 70 -4.02 25.16 -23.13
N ASN A 71 -4.08 26.36 -23.70
CA ASN A 71 -5.34 27.08 -23.98
C ASN A 71 -6.09 26.68 -25.26
N PHE A 72 -5.78 25.56 -25.91
CA PHE A 72 -6.47 25.13 -27.13
C PHE A 72 -7.29 23.87 -26.91
N TRP A 73 -8.62 24.03 -26.89
CA TRP A 73 -9.55 22.94 -27.17
C TRP A 73 -9.91 23.01 -28.65
N LEU A 74 -9.41 22.07 -29.45
CA LEU A 74 -9.98 21.80 -30.77
C LEU A 74 -11.29 21.06 -30.55
N VAL A 75 -12.39 21.68 -30.96
CA VAL A 75 -13.70 21.03 -31.09
C VAL A 75 -13.93 20.91 -32.59
N ASP A 76 -13.93 19.68 -33.11
CA ASP A 76 -14.63 19.34 -34.35
C ASP A 76 -16.06 18.89 -34.01
#